data_AF-A0A661UJ26-F1
#
_entry.id   AF-A0A661UJ26-F1
#
_cell.length_a   1.000
_cell.length_b   1.000
_cell.length_c   1.000
_cell.angle_alpha   90.00
_cell.angle_beta   90.00
_cell.angle_gamma   90.00
#
_symmetry.space_group_name_H-M   'P 1'
#
loop_
_entity.id
_entity.type
_entity.pdbx_description
1 polymer ?
#
loop_
_entity_poly.entity_id
_entity_poly.type
_entity_poly.pdbx_seq_one_letter_code
_entity_poly.pdbx_strand_id
1 'polypeptide(L)'
;LYVNIGGGLSSLGNAINGKLVKSGYVRNLSTKNIPLKGTMFLFAENGIPVIHLLDVVRIAEKYNLPIAPDPLPEPGAGKVFVKEKYNITVVVIALIILVILIAVIIFFDHSQQKLKKDEVELN
;
A
#
# COMPACT_ATOMS: atom_id res chain seq x y z
N LEU A 1 -5.67 14.25 -8.29
CA LEU A 1 -4.50 14.67 -7.49
C LEU A 1 -3.31 14.67 -8.42
N TYR A 2 -2.53 15.75 -8.44
CA TYR A 2 -1.28 15.83 -9.18
C TYR A 2 -0.10 15.79 -8.19
N VAL A 3 0.96 15.05 -8.52
CA VAL A 3 2.15 14.95 -7.67
C VAL A 3 3.37 15.40 -8.48
N ASN A 4 3.94 16.56 -8.13
CA ASN A 4 5.22 16.99 -8.67
C ASN A 4 6.36 16.45 -7.80
N ILE A 5 7.37 15.85 -8.45
CA ILE A 5 8.64 15.46 -7.83
C ILE A 5 9.77 16.27 -8.49
N GLY A 6 10.53 17.01 -7.68
CA GLY A 6 11.67 17.80 -8.13
C GLY A 6 11.30 19.09 -8.86
N GLY A 7 12.22 19.57 -9.70
CA GLY A 7 12.15 20.88 -10.37
C GLY A 7 11.96 20.79 -11.89
N GLY A 8 11.39 19.70 -12.41
CA GLY A 8 11.33 19.44 -13.85
C GLY A 8 10.58 20.50 -14.65
N LEU A 9 11.12 20.87 -15.81
CA LEU A 9 10.54 21.88 -16.71
C LEU A 9 9.12 21.51 -17.18
N SER A 10 8.83 20.21 -17.35
CA SER A 10 7.49 19.73 -17.74
C SER A 10 6.43 19.97 -16.65
N SER A 11 6.82 19.93 -15.38
CA SER A 11 5.90 20.12 -14.26
C SER A 11 5.77 21.59 -13.87
N LEU A 12 6.91 22.27 -13.74
CA LEU A 12 6.98 23.66 -13.32
C LEU A 12 6.79 24.65 -14.48
N GLY A 13 7.15 24.29 -15.71
CA GLY A 13 7.22 25.17 -16.87
C GLY A 13 8.50 26.00 -16.89
N ASN A 14 8.87 26.62 -15.76
CA ASN A 14 10.10 27.39 -15.59
C ASN A 14 10.70 27.11 -14.20
N ALA A 15 12.03 27.03 -14.10
CA ALA A 15 12.75 26.81 -12.84
C ALA A 15 12.42 27.86 -11.76
N ILE A 16 12.14 29.10 -12.15
CA ILE A 16 11.76 30.18 -11.22
C ILE A 16 10.47 29.82 -10.45
N ASN A 17 9.54 29.08 -11.08
CA ASN A 17 8.28 28.71 -10.45
C ASN A 17 8.47 27.79 -9.24
N GLY A 18 9.55 27.01 -9.21
CA GLY A 18 9.88 26.19 -8.04
C GLY A 18 10.15 27.02 -6.78
N LYS A 19 10.63 28.27 -6.92
CA LYS A 19 10.82 29.18 -5.78
C LYS A 19 9.51 29.86 -5.35
N LEU A 20 8.54 29.96 -6.25
CA LEU A 20 7.24 30.61 -6.00
C LEU A 20 6.25 29.67 -5.30
N VAL A 21 6.42 28.35 -5.46
CA VAL A 21 5.52 27.33 -4.91
C VAL A 21 6.18 26.63 -3.73
N LYS A 22 5.53 26.66 -2.56
CA LYS A 22 6.02 25.94 -1.38
C LYS A 22 5.86 24.43 -1.58
N SER A 23 6.84 23.66 -1.10
CA SER A 23 6.72 22.20 -1.04
C SER A 23 5.62 21.77 -0.06
N GLY A 24 4.89 20.71 -0.40
CA GLY A 24 3.80 20.16 0.41
C GLY A 24 2.49 19.99 -0.37
N TYR A 25 1.41 19.70 0.36
CA TYR A 25 0.06 19.63 -0.18
C TYR A 25 -0.55 21.03 -0.33
N VAL A 26 -1.02 21.34 -1.53
CA VAL A 26 -1.66 22.61 -1.87
C VAL A 26 -2.97 22.31 -2.58
N ARG A 27 -4.09 22.70 -1.95
CA ARG A 27 -5.43 22.50 -2.53
C ARG A 27 -5.76 23.52 -3.61
N ASN A 28 -5.41 24.78 -3.36
CA ASN A 28 -5.61 25.91 -4.26
C ASN A 28 -4.26 26.57 -4.51
N LEU A 29 -3.64 26.25 -5.63
CA LEU A 29 -2.39 26.88 -6.03
C LEU A 29 -2.71 28.18 -6.76
N SER A 30 -2.09 29.30 -6.35
CA SER A 30 -2.20 30.53 -7.12
C SER A 30 -1.52 30.34 -8.47
N THR A 31 -2.29 30.43 -9.55
CA THR A 31 -1.79 30.31 -10.93
C THR A 31 -1.69 31.66 -11.63
N LYS A 32 -1.99 32.75 -10.90
CA LYS A 32 -1.82 34.13 -11.38
C LYS A 32 -0.34 34.48 -11.46
N ASN A 33 0.06 35.14 -12.55
CA ASN A 33 1.42 35.64 -12.78
C ASN A 33 2.50 34.56 -12.81
N ILE A 34 2.17 33.36 -13.28
CA ILE A 34 3.14 32.29 -13.54
C ILE A 34 3.73 32.49 -14.96
N PRO A 35 5.03 32.80 -15.11
CA PRO A 35 5.65 33.16 -16.39
C PRO A 35 5.47 32.11 -17.49
N LEU A 36 5.59 30.83 -17.14
CA LEU A 36 5.33 29.69 -18.02
C LEU A 36 4.74 28.56 -17.19
N LYS A 37 3.52 28.15 -17.51
CA LYS A 37 2.79 27.11 -16.75
C LYS A 37 3.18 25.72 -17.26
N GLY A 38 3.83 24.94 -16.41
CA GLY A 38 3.96 23.50 -16.62
C GLY A 38 2.68 22.75 -16.22
N THR A 39 2.72 21.43 -16.39
CA THR A 39 1.57 20.54 -16.14
C THR A 39 0.98 20.69 -14.73
N MET A 40 1.82 20.91 -13.70
CA MET A 40 1.34 21.12 -12.32
C MET A 40 0.35 22.29 -12.22
N PHE A 41 0.66 23.40 -12.87
CA PHE A 41 -0.19 24.59 -12.86
C PHE A 41 -1.47 24.36 -13.67
N LEU A 42 -1.39 23.68 -14.81
CA LEU A 42 -2.57 23.33 -15.61
C LEU A 42 -3.54 22.42 -14.83
N PHE A 43 -3.03 21.44 -14.08
CA PHE A 43 -3.87 20.62 -13.21
C PHE A 43 -4.48 21.44 -12.06
N ALA A 44 -3.69 22.32 -11.44
CA ALA A 44 -4.19 23.18 -10.38
C ALA A 44 -5.30 24.14 -10.84
N GLU A 45 -5.23 24.66 -12.08
CA GLU A 45 -6.29 25.51 -12.66
C GLU A 45 -7.62 24.77 -12.84
N ASN A 46 -7.55 23.46 -13.06
CA ASN A 46 -8.73 22.60 -13.11
C ASN A 46 -9.24 22.18 -11.73
N GLY A 47 -8.77 22.83 -10.65
CA GLY A 47 -9.15 22.52 -9.27
C GLY A 47 -8.57 21.20 -8.75
N ILE A 48 -7.60 20.60 -9.45
CA ILE A 48 -6.96 19.38 -9.00
C ILE A 48 -5.92 19.72 -7.93
N PRO A 49 -6.01 19.14 -6.71
CA PRO A 49 -5.04 19.40 -5.66
C PRO A 49 -3.65 18.90 -6.08
N VAL A 50 -2.62 19.59 -5.60
CA VAL A 50 -1.21 19.33 -5.92
C VAL A 50 -0.44 18.93 -4.67
N ILE A 51 0.40 17.91 -4.76
CA ILE A 51 1.51 17.68 -3.83
C ILE A 51 2.80 18.07 -4.56
N HIS A 52 3.50 19.06 -4.04
CA HIS A 52 4.74 19.58 -4.63
C HIS A 52 5.94 19.14 -3.78
N LEU A 53 6.78 18.24 -4.28
CA LEU A 53 7.96 17.73 -3.59
C LEU A 53 9.23 18.26 -4.26
N LEU A 54 9.62 19.50 -3.96
CA LEU A 54 10.84 20.10 -4.53
C LEU A 54 12.07 19.88 -3.64
N ASP A 55 11.89 20.03 -2.33
CA ASP A 55 12.98 19.93 -1.34
C ASP A 55 12.78 18.71 -0.45
N VAL A 56 13.23 17.55 -0.94
CA VAL A 56 13.10 16.26 -0.23
C VAL A 56 13.94 16.22 1.04
N VAL A 57 15.05 16.96 1.09
CA VAL A 57 15.93 17.05 2.27
C VAL A 57 15.19 17.75 3.40
N ARG A 58 14.62 18.92 3.13
CA ARG A 58 13.83 19.65 4.13
C ARG A 58 12.61 18.88 4.61
N ILE A 59 11.96 18.13 3.72
CA ILE A 59 10.84 17.25 4.10
C ILE A 59 11.35 16.15 5.04
N ALA A 60 12.47 15.50 4.71
CA ALA A 60 13.07 14.48 5.55
C ALA A 60 13.43 15.04 6.93
N GLU A 61 14.10 16.19 7.00
CA GLU A 61 14.43 16.90 8.24
C GLU A 61 13.18 17.20 9.08
N LYS A 62 12.14 17.77 8.46
CA LYS A 62 10.88 18.13 9.14
C LYS A 62 10.20 16.94 9.79
N TYR A 63 10.33 15.75 9.20
CA TYR A 63 9.70 14.52 9.67
C TYR A 63 10.68 13.56 10.36
N ASN A 64 11.90 14.02 10.70
CA ASN A 64 12.96 13.22 11.32
C ASN A 64 13.23 11.91 10.55
N LEU A 65 13.21 11.96 9.23
CA LEU A 65 13.57 10.84 8.35
C LEU A 65 15.07 10.86 8.09
N PRO A 66 15.73 9.68 8.03
CA PRO A 66 17.15 9.61 7.72
C PRO A 66 17.40 10.09 6.28
N ILE A 67 18.36 11.00 6.12
CA ILE A 67 18.83 11.48 4.82
C ILE A 67 20.07 10.67 4.46
N ALA A 68 20.02 9.97 3.32
CA ALA A 68 21.09 9.10 2.85
C ALA A 68 21.62 8.14 3.97
N PRO A 69 20.76 7.25 4.51
CA PRO A 69 21.16 6.33 5.58
C PRO A 69 22.34 5.46 5.16
N ASP A 70 23.31 5.31 6.06
CA ASP A 70 24.44 4.39 5.93
C ASP A 70 24.52 3.50 7.18
N PRO A 71 24.37 2.17 7.05
CA PRO A 71 24.11 1.42 5.82
C PRO A 71 22.71 1.67 5.26
N LEU A 72 22.55 1.48 3.95
CA LEU A 72 21.23 1.51 3.32
C LEU A 72 20.32 0.44 3.96
N PRO A 73 19.04 0.75 4.22
CA PRO A 73 18.10 -0.24 4.75
C PRO A 73 17.89 -1.36 3.73
N GLU A 74 17.61 -2.56 4.24
CA GLU A 74 17.25 -3.68 3.37
C GLU A 74 16.00 -3.34 2.52
N PRO A 75 15.99 -3.68 1.22
CA PRO A 75 14.81 -3.52 0.38
C PRO A 75 13.58 -4.15 1.02
N GLY A 76 12.48 -3.39 1.13
CA GLY A 76 11.24 -3.85 1.76
C GLY A 76 11.16 -3.67 3.27
N ALA A 77 12.20 -3.16 3.94
CA ALA A 77 12.21 -2.91 5.39
C ALA A 77 11.67 -1.51 5.80
N GLY A 78 11.37 -0.63 4.83
CA GLY A 78 10.85 0.72 5.11
C GLY A 78 9.43 0.72 5.66
N LYS A 79 9.09 1.71 6.50
CA LYS A 79 7.74 1.87 7.10
C LYS A 79 6.59 2.00 6.07
N VAL A 80 6.92 2.32 4.81
CA VAL A 80 5.97 2.42 3.69
C VAL A 80 5.69 1.07 3.02
N PHE A 81 6.50 0.04 3.30
CA PHE A 81 6.25 -1.31 2.82
C PHE A 81 5.27 -2.00 3.76
N VAL A 82 4.09 -2.32 3.24
CA VAL A 82 3.10 -3.13 3.94
C VAL A 82 3.44 -4.59 3.67
N LYS A 83 3.72 -5.34 4.73
CA LYS A 83 3.78 -6.81 4.68
C LYS A 83 2.44 -7.34 5.17
N GLU A 84 1.72 -8.09 4.34
CA GLU A 84 0.56 -8.82 4.82
C GLU A 84 1.00 -9.77 5.95
N LYS A 85 0.44 -9.57 7.15
CA LYS A 85 0.64 -10.46 8.29
C LYS A 85 -0.62 -11.30 8.44
N TYR A 86 -0.54 -12.57 8.05
CA TYR A 86 -1.57 -13.54 8.38
C TYR A 86 -1.52 -13.86 9.88
N ASN A 87 -2.70 -13.94 10.50
CA ASN A 87 -2.80 -14.38 11.88
C ASN A 87 -2.63 -15.91 11.91
N ILE A 88 -1.41 -16.36 12.20
CA ILE A 88 -1.05 -17.79 12.25
C ILE A 88 -1.95 -18.56 13.22
N THR A 89 -2.39 -17.93 14.32
CA THR A 89 -3.33 -18.55 15.27
C THR A 89 -4.67 -18.89 14.59
N VAL A 90 -5.21 -17.97 13.79
CA VAL A 90 -6.46 -18.21 13.04
C VAL A 90 -6.26 -19.32 12.01
N VAL A 91 -5.14 -19.31 11.30
CA VAL A 91 -4.80 -20.34 10.31
C VAL A 91 -4.73 -21.73 10.95
N VAL A 92 -4.07 -21.84 12.11
CA VAL A 92 -3.95 -23.09 12.84
C VAL A 92 -5.31 -23.58 13.36
N ILE A 93 -6.14 -22.69 13.91
CA ILE A 93 -7.49 -23.06 14.36
C ILE A 93 -8.34 -23.56 13.19
N ALA A 94 -8.33 -22.84 12.07
CA ALA A 94 -9.07 -23.23 10.87
C ALA A 94 -8.60 -24.59 10.33
N LEU A 95 -7.28 -24.84 10.34
CA LEU A 95 -6.71 -26.12 9.94
C LEU A 95 -7.15 -27.26 10.85
N ILE A 96 -7.14 -27.06 12.17
CA ILE A 96 -7.59 -28.06 13.15
C ILE A 96 -9.07 -28.39 12.93
N ILE A 97 -9.93 -27.38 12.75
CA ILE A 97 -11.36 -27.58 12.49
C ILE A 97 -11.56 -28.41 11.21
N LEU A 98 -10.84 -28.07 10.14
CA LEU A 98 -10.91 -28.81 8.87
C LEU A 98 -10.53 -30.28 9.06
N VAL A 99 -9.43 -30.57 9.75
CA VAL A 99 -8.97 -31.94 10.01
C VAL A 99 -9.99 -32.71 10.85
N ILE A 100 -10.58 -32.09 11.87
CA ILE A 100 -11.61 -32.72 12.72
C ILE A 100 -12.85 -33.06 11.88
N LEU A 101 -13.32 -32.13 11.04
CA LEU A 101 -14.49 -32.38 10.18
C LEU A 101 -14.26 -33.55 9.22
N ILE A 102 -13.07 -33.62 8.60
CA ILE A 102 -12.69 -34.75 7.73
C ILE A 102 -12.67 -36.06 8.53
N ALA A 103 -12.05 -36.07 9.71
CA ALA A 103 -11.98 -37.25 10.56
C ALA A 103 -13.37 -37.76 11.01
N VAL A 104 -14.27 -36.83 11.36
CA VAL A 104 -15.66 -37.16 11.71
C VAL A 104 -16.38 -37.79 10.52
N ILE A 105 -16.27 -37.21 9.32
CA ILE A 105 -16.89 -37.76 8.10
C ILE A 105 -16.37 -39.17 7.82
N ILE A 106 -15.05 -39.38 7.87
CA ILE A 106 -14.44 -40.70 7.64
C ILE A 106 -14.89 -41.72 8.68
N PHE A 107 -14.96 -41.33 9.96
CA PHE A 107 -15.42 -42.22 11.02
C PHE A 107 -16.88 -42.63 10.83
N PHE A 108 -17.75 -41.68 10.50
CA PHE A 108 -19.16 -41.95 10.23
C PHE A 108 -19.33 -42.84 8.99
N ASP A 109 -18.63 -42.56 7.89
CA ASP A 109 -18.67 -43.39 6.68
C ASP A 109 -18.22 -44.83 6.98
N HIS A 110 -17.10 -45.00 7.68
CA HIS A 110 -16.62 -46.33 8.06
C HIS A 110 -17.57 -47.06 9.01
N SER A 111 -18.23 -46.35 9.93
CA SER A 111 -19.24 -46.93 10.81
C SER A 111 -20.48 -47.39 10.03
N GLN A 112 -20.94 -46.61 9.05
CA GLN A 112 -22.08 -46.98 8.20
C GLN A 112 -21.75 -48.17 7.29
N GLN A 113 -20.52 -48.26 6.79
CA GLN A 113 -20.06 -49.39 5.99
C GLN A 113 -19.99 -50.70 6.80
N LYS A 114 -19.61 -50.65 8.08
CA LYS A 114 -19.64 -51.82 8.96
C LYS A 114 -21.06 -52.33 9.19
N LEU A 115 -21.97 -51.44 9.57
CA LEU A 115 -23.37 -51.79 9.82
C LEU A 115 -24.03 -52.44 8.59
N LYS A 116 -23.76 -51.91 7.38
CA LYS A 116 -24.25 -52.51 6.13
C LYS A 116 -23.63 -53.87 5.79
N LYS A 117 -22.37 -54.13 6.17
CA LYS A 117 -21.75 -55.44 5.96
C LYS A 117 -22.32 -56.48 6.92
N ASP A 118 -22.49 -56.11 8.19
CA ASP A 118 -23.03 -57.00 9.21
C ASP A 118 -24.49 -57.41 8.88
N GLU A 119 -25.33 -56.49 8.37
CA GLU A 119 -26.69 -56.81 7.90
C GLU A 119 -26.75 -57.75 6.68
N VAL A 120 -25.71 -57.72 5.82
CA VAL A 120 -25.62 -58.59 4.63
C VAL A 120 -25.10 -59.98 4.99
N GLU A 121 -24.25 -60.12 6.01
CA GLU A 121 -23.79 -61.44 6.52
C GLU A 121 -24.86 -62.16 7.36
N LEU A 122 -25.85 -61.44 7.89
CA LEU A 122 -26.96 -61.98 8.70
C LEU A 122 -28.17 -62.47 7.85
N ASN A 123 -28.18 -62.26 6.53
CA ASN A 123 -29.21 -62.74 5.59
C ASN A 123 -28.66 -63.83 4.66
#